data_AF-A0A450V8H0-F1
#
_entry.id   AF-A0A450V8H0-F1
#
_cell.length_a   1.000
_cell.length_b   1.000
_cell.length_c   1.000
_cell.angle_alpha   90.00
_cell.angle_beta   90.00
_cell.angle_gamma   90.00
#
_symmetry.space_group_name_H-M   'P 1'
#
loop_
_entity.id
_entity.type
_entity.pdbx_description
1 polymer ?
#
loop_
_entity_poly.entity_id
_entity_poly.type
_entity_poly.pdbx_seq_one_letter_code
_entity_poly.pdbx_strand_id
1 'polypeptide(L)'
;WPVGDSGLTAHFWDFGGQVIAHATHQFFLRARCVYVLVINARSADNNPNQQAEYWLEFVRAFGNEAPVLLVGNKCDLTPVAVDTHRLRESHPNIRGFHTLSATGYRGKYGREFGIFRDAFVAELEKVGEVQPWFSHKEFAVIERLRDESRKNPFLGKATFDDECAGRGIDGERREGFLTLLDQLGEVIHFPEIYRARGFREYLLNPRWLTHGVYTLLYSELLKRQCGELRRGDVSEILRDRTIEDGQGNVLRYPEKRLDFLIWAMAQFKLCYPSG
;
A
#
# COMPACT_ATOMS: atom_id res chain seq x y z
N TRP A 1 -13.02 8.80 3.72
CA TRP A 1 -13.23 9.67 4.91
C TRP A 1 -13.21 11.11 4.45
N PRO A 2 -14.27 11.90 4.70
CA PRO A 2 -14.30 13.30 4.28
C PRO A 2 -13.17 14.08 4.95
N VAL A 3 -12.45 14.89 4.17
CA VAL A 3 -11.30 15.68 4.63
C VAL A 3 -11.77 17.09 4.96
N GLY A 4 -12.10 17.32 6.23
CA GLY A 4 -12.67 18.61 6.66
C GLY A 4 -13.87 19.02 5.81
N ASP A 5 -13.92 20.29 5.42
CA ASP A 5 -14.95 20.87 4.55
C ASP A 5 -14.49 21.04 3.09
N SER A 6 -13.36 20.43 2.71
CA SER A 6 -12.71 20.60 1.39
C SER A 6 -13.43 19.92 0.22
N GLY A 7 -14.44 19.08 0.50
CA GLY A 7 -15.07 18.20 -0.50
C GLY A 7 -14.18 17.02 -0.93
N LEU A 8 -12.97 16.88 -0.38
CA LEU A 8 -12.09 15.74 -0.66
C LEU A 8 -12.48 14.51 0.16
N THR A 9 -12.17 13.34 -0.39
CA THR A 9 -12.32 12.04 0.28
C THR A 9 -10.96 11.34 0.39
N ALA A 10 -10.50 11.10 1.62
CA ALA A 10 -9.32 10.30 1.90
C ALA A 10 -9.63 8.80 1.91
N HIS A 11 -8.73 8.01 1.33
CA HIS A 11 -8.74 6.56 1.35
C HIS A 11 -7.54 6.07 2.16
N PHE A 12 -7.80 5.18 3.13
CA PHE A 12 -6.76 4.66 4.02
C PHE A 12 -6.28 3.29 3.56
N TRP A 13 -4.97 3.14 3.51
CA TRP A 13 -4.30 1.86 3.31
C TRP A 13 -3.51 1.55 4.59
N ASP A 14 -3.84 0.43 5.23
CA ASP A 14 -3.12 -0.05 6.41
C ASP A 14 -2.25 -1.25 6.02
N PHE A 15 -0.94 -1.12 6.29
CA PHE A 15 0.07 -2.13 6.01
C PHE A 15 0.61 -2.79 7.29
N GLY A 16 0.08 -2.43 8.46
CA GLY A 16 0.50 -2.95 9.76
C GLY A 16 -0.16 -4.28 10.14
N GLY A 17 0.65 -5.25 10.60
CA GLY A 17 0.17 -6.40 11.38
C GLY A 17 0.68 -7.76 10.94
N GLN A 18 0.85 -8.00 9.63
CA GLN A 18 1.34 -9.30 9.09
C GLN A 18 2.14 -9.16 7.78
N VAL A 19 2.49 -7.93 7.37
CA VAL A 19 3.20 -7.67 6.11
C VAL A 19 4.51 -6.94 6.41
N ILE A 20 5.47 -7.65 7.02
CA ILE A 20 6.84 -7.14 7.25
C ILE A 20 7.80 -7.87 6.30
N ALA A 21 7.39 -8.10 5.05
CA ALA A 21 8.33 -8.48 4.00
C ALA A 21 8.81 -7.19 3.33
N HIS A 22 10.03 -6.79 3.67
CA HIS A 22 10.66 -5.51 3.31
C HIS A 22 10.48 -5.10 1.84
N ALA A 23 10.58 -6.04 0.88
CA ALA A 23 10.44 -5.70 -0.54
C ALA A 23 8.99 -5.64 -1.08
N THR A 24 7.98 -6.05 -0.31
CA THR A 24 6.58 -6.02 -0.79
C THR A 24 5.95 -4.63 -0.71
N HIS A 25 6.47 -3.72 0.11
CA HIS A 25 5.97 -2.34 0.22
C HIS A 25 6.13 -1.56 -1.09
N GLN A 26 7.13 -1.92 -1.90
CA GLN A 26 7.38 -1.34 -3.21
C GLN A 26 6.16 -1.47 -4.16
N PHE A 27 5.26 -2.44 -3.92
CA PHE A 27 4.05 -2.59 -4.75
C PHE A 27 3.08 -1.41 -4.58
N PHE A 28 3.08 -0.70 -3.44
CA PHE A 28 1.98 0.18 -3.01
C PHE A 28 2.35 1.64 -2.88
N LEU A 29 3.62 1.93 -2.67
CA LEU A 29 4.07 3.28 -2.44
C LEU A 29 3.94 4.08 -3.74
N ARG A 30 3.33 5.26 -3.65
CA ARG A 30 3.04 6.19 -4.74
C ARG A 30 3.37 7.62 -4.33
N ALA A 31 3.59 8.49 -5.32
CA ALA A 31 4.09 9.86 -5.13
C ALA A 31 3.02 10.91 -4.75
N ARG A 32 1.75 10.51 -4.63
CA ARG A 32 0.59 11.41 -4.52
C ARG A 32 -0.32 11.08 -3.33
N CYS A 33 0.29 10.80 -2.18
CA CYS A 33 -0.42 10.46 -0.95
C CYS A 33 0.24 11.10 0.27
N VAL A 34 -0.39 10.97 1.43
CA VAL A 34 0.18 11.35 2.73
C VAL A 34 0.53 10.05 3.46
N TYR A 35 1.79 9.92 3.89
CA TYR A 35 2.23 8.79 4.70
C TYR A 35 2.10 9.11 6.19
N VAL A 36 1.47 8.21 6.93
CA VAL A 36 1.45 8.25 8.40
C VAL A 36 2.33 7.11 8.90
N LEU A 37 3.55 7.43 9.34
CA LEU A 37 4.50 6.44 9.84
C LEU A 37 4.33 6.27 11.35
N VAL A 38 3.71 5.15 11.74
CA VAL A 38 3.43 4.86 13.15
C VAL A 38 4.52 3.99 13.75
N ILE A 39 5.24 4.52 14.73
CA ILE A 39 6.30 3.84 15.50
C ILE A 39 5.91 3.75 16.97
N ASN A 40 6.58 2.88 17.73
CA ASN A 40 6.46 2.82 19.18
C ASN A 40 7.81 2.46 19.82
N ALA A 41 7.98 2.81 21.09
CA ALA A 41 9.14 2.38 21.87
C ALA A 41 8.92 0.95 22.38
N ARG A 42 9.06 -0.06 21.50
CA ARG A 42 9.04 -1.47 21.91
C ARG A 42 10.44 -1.90 22.35
N SER A 43 10.62 -1.94 23.67
CA SER A 43 11.77 -2.45 24.45
C SER A 43 13.12 -1.76 24.22
N ALA A 44 14.02 -1.87 25.21
CA ALA A 44 15.31 -1.19 25.27
C ALA A 44 16.25 -1.45 24.07
N ASP A 45 15.98 -2.49 23.27
CA ASP A 45 16.83 -2.94 22.16
C ASP A 45 16.44 -2.38 20.78
N ASN A 46 15.28 -1.71 20.63
CA ASN A 46 14.87 -1.11 19.35
C ASN A 46 14.97 0.41 19.43
N ASN A 47 15.98 0.98 18.77
CA ASN A 47 16.14 2.43 18.65
C ASN A 47 15.00 3.00 17.76
N PRO A 48 14.11 3.87 18.28
CA PRO A 48 13.03 4.46 17.49
C PRO A 48 13.53 5.23 16.25
N ASN A 49 14.76 5.77 16.29
CA ASN A 49 15.39 6.41 15.12
C ASN A 49 15.69 5.40 14.02
N GLN A 50 16.24 4.23 14.36
CA GLN A 50 16.52 3.20 13.36
C GLN A 50 15.23 2.65 12.74
N GLN A 51 14.18 2.47 13.54
CA GLN A 51 12.87 2.08 13.02
C GLN A 51 12.30 3.16 12.09
N ALA A 52 12.42 4.44 12.45
CA ALA A 52 11.99 5.54 11.61
C ALA A 52 12.79 5.61 10.31
N GLU A 53 14.13 5.65 10.36
CA GLU A 53 15.03 5.67 9.20
C GLU A 53 14.73 4.52 8.24
N TYR A 54 14.59 3.31 8.79
CA TYR A 54 14.26 2.13 8.03
C TYR A 54 13.01 2.35 7.17
N TRP A 55 11.90 2.79 7.75
CA TRP A 55 10.65 3.01 7.01
C TRP A 55 10.68 4.23 6.11
N LEU A 56 11.40 5.28 6.50
CA LEU A 56 11.54 6.50 5.71
C LEU A 56 12.34 6.25 4.42
N GLU A 57 13.33 5.35 4.43
CA GLU A 57 14.02 4.95 3.20
C GLU A 57 13.07 4.24 2.21
N PHE A 58 12.08 3.47 2.68
CA PHE A 58 11.03 2.94 1.79
C PHE A 58 10.16 4.06 1.22
N VAL A 59 9.70 4.97 2.06
CA VAL A 59 8.91 6.11 1.58
C VAL A 59 9.70 6.94 0.58
N ARG A 60 10.99 7.18 0.80
CA ARG A 60 11.87 7.90 -0.13
C ARG A 60 12.00 7.18 -1.47
N ALA A 61 12.23 5.87 -1.46
CA ALA A 61 12.47 5.10 -2.67
C ALA A 61 11.26 5.02 -3.62
N PHE A 62 10.03 5.13 -3.10
CA PHE A 62 8.80 4.87 -3.88
C PHE A 62 7.69 5.93 -3.74
N GLY A 63 7.72 6.69 -2.65
CA GLY A 63 6.80 7.79 -2.37
C GLY A 63 7.31 9.16 -2.84
N ASN A 64 8.53 9.25 -3.37
CA ASN A 64 9.14 10.50 -3.83
C ASN A 64 9.05 11.60 -2.73
N GLU A 65 8.55 12.79 -3.05
CA GLU A 65 8.38 13.94 -2.13
C GLU A 65 7.07 13.90 -1.32
N ALA A 66 6.38 12.75 -1.25
CA ALA A 66 5.13 12.63 -0.52
C ALA A 66 5.31 13.01 0.96
N PRO A 67 4.43 13.85 1.55
CA PRO A 67 4.56 14.29 2.93
C PRO A 67 4.43 13.12 3.91
N VAL A 68 5.29 13.14 4.94
CA VAL A 68 5.30 12.13 6.01
C VAL A 68 4.95 12.78 7.35
N LEU A 69 3.96 12.23 8.03
CA LEU A 69 3.67 12.51 9.44
C LEU A 69 4.17 11.35 10.28
N LEU A 70 5.19 11.60 11.09
CA LEU A 70 5.74 10.60 12.01
C LEU A 70 4.89 10.57 13.28
N VAL A 71 4.48 9.39 13.71
CA VAL A 71 3.60 9.19 14.87
C VAL A 71 4.27 8.26 15.87
N GLY A 72 4.62 8.80 17.05
CA GLY A 72 5.06 8.01 18.20
C GLY A 72 3.86 7.53 19.02
N ASN A 73 3.33 6.35 18.69
CA ASN A 73 2.18 5.78 19.39
C ASN A 73 2.58 5.10 20.70
N LYS A 74 1.60 4.87 21.60
CA LYS A 74 1.77 4.31 22.95
C LYS A 74 2.60 5.19 23.88
N CYS A 75 2.52 6.50 23.69
CA CYS A 75 3.21 7.47 24.55
C CYS A 75 2.72 7.45 26.01
N ASP A 76 1.55 6.85 26.27
CA ASP A 76 1.01 6.57 27.59
C ASP A 76 1.78 5.48 28.35
N LEU A 77 2.49 4.59 27.64
CA LEU A 77 3.30 3.54 28.24
C LEU A 77 4.77 3.97 28.33
N THR A 78 5.32 4.42 27.21
CA THR A 78 6.72 4.82 27.10
C THR A 78 6.86 6.00 26.13
N PRO A 79 7.52 7.09 26.53
CA PRO A 79 7.82 8.19 25.61
C PRO A 79 8.62 7.70 24.40
N VAL A 80 8.19 8.09 23.19
CA VAL A 80 8.92 7.82 21.95
C VAL A 80 9.78 9.04 21.64
N ALA A 81 11.10 8.89 21.73
CA ALA A 81 12.06 9.94 21.41
C ALA A 81 12.72 9.64 20.06
N VAL A 82 12.57 10.56 19.11
CA VAL A 82 13.18 10.51 17.79
C VAL A 82 13.87 11.84 17.51
N ASP A 83 15.10 11.79 17.01
CA ASP A 83 15.84 12.94 16.54
C ASP A 83 15.31 13.39 15.17
N THR A 84 14.19 14.11 15.22
CA THR A 84 13.53 14.62 14.02
C THR A 84 14.39 15.60 13.23
N HIS A 85 15.37 16.27 13.86
CA HIS A 85 16.31 17.14 13.14
C HIS A 85 17.18 16.29 12.23
N ARG A 86 17.84 15.28 12.78
CA ARG A 86 18.68 14.36 12.00
C ARG A 86 17.89 13.65 10.89
N LEU A 87 16.69 13.16 11.19
CA LEU A 87 15.86 12.50 10.16
C LEU A 87 15.48 13.45 9.01
N ARG A 88 15.26 14.73 9.30
CA ARG A 88 14.92 15.72 8.26
C ARG A 88 16.08 16.06 7.33
N GLU A 89 17.32 15.82 7.73
CA GLU A 89 18.49 15.99 6.86
C GLU A 89 18.47 15.02 5.67
N SER A 90 18.06 13.76 5.89
CA SER A 90 17.90 12.76 4.83
C SER A 90 16.48 12.70 4.24
N HIS A 91 15.48 13.14 5.00
CA HIS A 91 14.05 13.02 4.67
C HIS A 91 13.32 14.36 4.89
N PRO A 92 13.52 15.35 4.00
CA PRO A 92 12.96 16.70 4.15
C PRO A 92 11.43 16.74 4.04
N ASN A 93 10.81 15.68 3.51
CA ASN A 93 9.37 15.50 3.42
C ASN A 93 8.67 15.18 4.76
N ILE A 94 9.40 15.06 5.88
CA ILE A 94 8.81 14.92 7.23
C ILE A 94 8.16 16.23 7.67
N ARG A 95 6.82 16.24 7.71
CA ARG A 95 5.99 17.41 8.04
C ARG A 95 5.78 17.60 9.54
N GLY A 96 5.88 16.54 10.34
CA GLY A 96 5.72 16.63 11.78
C GLY A 96 6.02 15.34 12.51
N PHE A 97 6.24 15.46 13.82
CA PHE A 97 6.28 14.34 14.76
C PHE A 97 5.21 14.53 15.82
N HIS A 98 4.37 13.51 16.00
CA HIS A 98 3.20 13.54 16.86
C HIS A 98 3.23 12.36 17.82
N THR A 99 3.28 12.62 19.12
CA THR A 99 3.20 11.57 20.15
C THR A 99 1.74 11.32 20.51
N LEU A 100 1.26 10.09 20.33
CA LEU A 100 -0.14 9.73 20.47
C LEU A 100 -0.34 8.51 21.37
N SER A 101 -1.53 8.44 21.98
CA SER A 101 -2.05 7.22 22.59
C SER A 101 -3.33 6.82 21.88
N ALA A 102 -3.27 5.74 21.08
CA ALA A 102 -4.44 5.22 20.37
C ALA A 102 -5.57 4.74 21.31
N THR A 103 -5.26 4.42 22.57
CA THR A 103 -6.26 4.06 23.59
C THR A 103 -6.76 5.27 24.38
N GLY A 104 -5.94 6.31 24.51
CA GLY A 104 -6.25 7.53 25.26
C GLY A 104 -6.77 8.72 24.44
N TYR A 105 -6.94 8.57 23.12
CA TYR A 105 -7.23 9.67 22.18
C TYR A 105 -8.56 10.41 22.41
N ARG A 106 -9.51 9.82 23.15
CA ARG A 106 -10.78 10.49 23.51
C ARG A 106 -10.75 11.17 24.88
N GLY A 107 -9.67 10.98 25.64
CA GLY A 107 -9.55 11.47 27.01
C GLY A 107 -8.27 12.29 27.18
N LYS A 108 -7.38 11.80 28.05
CA LYS A 108 -6.13 12.48 28.42
C LYS A 108 -5.27 12.92 27.23
N TYR A 109 -5.29 12.17 26.12
CA TYR A 109 -4.48 12.45 24.93
C TYR A 109 -5.29 13.04 23.76
N GLY A 110 -6.48 13.59 24.03
CA GLY A 110 -7.36 14.13 22.99
C GLY A 110 -6.84 15.40 22.33
N ARG A 111 -6.07 16.22 23.05
CA ARG A 111 -5.45 17.42 22.49
C ARG A 111 -4.37 17.05 21.48
N GLU A 112 -3.48 16.12 21.82
CA GLU A 112 -2.41 15.62 20.97
C GLU A 112 -2.97 14.97 19.70
N PHE A 113 -4.04 14.18 19.85
CA PHE A 113 -4.75 13.63 18.71
C PHE A 113 -5.39 14.70 17.83
N GLY A 114 -5.99 15.74 18.42
CA GLY A 114 -6.50 16.91 17.68
C GLY A 114 -5.43 17.58 16.84
N ILE A 115 -4.27 17.87 17.44
CA ILE A 115 -3.11 18.47 16.73
C ILE A 115 -2.65 17.60 15.56
N PHE A 116 -2.52 16.29 15.77
CA PHE A 116 -2.19 15.36 14.69
C PHE A 116 -3.25 15.36 13.59
N ARG A 117 -4.53 15.29 13.96
CA ARG A 117 -5.63 15.27 12.99
C ARG A 117 -5.64 16.53 12.14
N ASP A 118 -5.43 17.70 12.75
CA ASP A 118 -5.43 18.97 12.03
C ASP A 118 -4.24 19.06 11.07
N ALA A 119 -3.05 18.60 11.48
CA ALA A 119 -1.89 18.48 10.59
C ALA A 119 -2.12 17.48 9.44
N PHE A 120 -2.77 16.35 9.72
CA PHE A 120 -3.12 15.33 8.74
C PHE A 120 -4.12 15.86 7.70
N VAL A 121 -5.15 16.58 8.14
CA VAL A 121 -6.11 17.24 7.24
C VAL A 121 -5.40 18.27 6.36
N ALA A 122 -4.55 19.11 6.94
CA ALA A 122 -3.83 20.14 6.17
C ALA A 122 -2.91 19.55 5.08
N GLU A 123 -2.22 18.44 5.36
CA GLU A 123 -1.40 17.78 4.33
C GLU A 123 -2.25 17.08 3.26
N LEU A 124 -3.40 16.52 3.63
CA LEU A 124 -4.35 15.95 2.65
C LEU A 124 -4.93 17.02 1.73
N GLU A 125 -5.27 18.20 2.26
CA GLU A 125 -5.76 19.33 1.46
C GLU A 125 -4.70 19.80 0.46
N LYS A 126 -3.45 20.00 0.91
CA LYS A 126 -2.32 20.37 0.02
C LYS A 126 -2.07 19.34 -1.08
N VAL A 127 -2.10 18.04 -0.74
CA VAL A 127 -1.94 16.98 -1.74
C VAL A 127 -3.14 16.96 -2.68
N GLY A 128 -4.34 17.29 -2.19
CA GLY A 128 -5.57 17.40 -2.97
C GLY A 128 -5.56 18.52 -4.01
N GLU A 129 -4.94 19.68 -3.71
CA GLU A 129 -4.84 20.82 -4.63
C GLU A 129 -4.15 20.47 -5.96
N VAL A 130 -3.23 19.49 -5.93
CA VAL A 130 -2.47 19.06 -7.11
C VAL A 130 -3.00 17.77 -7.73
N GLN A 131 -4.13 17.23 -7.23
CA GLN A 131 -4.75 16.05 -7.82
C GLN A 131 -5.48 16.40 -9.13
N PRO A 132 -5.39 15.53 -10.14
CA PRO A 132 -6.17 15.70 -11.36
C PRO A 132 -7.67 15.55 -11.08
N TRP A 133 -8.47 16.43 -11.69
CA TRP A 133 -9.92 16.32 -11.66
C TRP A 133 -10.37 15.13 -12.51
N PHE A 134 -11.18 14.25 -11.91
CA PHE A 134 -11.86 13.20 -12.65
C PHE A 134 -13.20 13.71 -13.16
N SER A 135 -13.48 13.47 -14.44
CA SER A 135 -14.83 13.61 -14.96
C SER A 135 -15.78 12.62 -14.26
N HIS A 136 -17.08 12.92 -14.27
CA HIS A 136 -18.10 12.01 -13.72
C HIS A 136 -17.99 10.58 -14.29
N LYS A 137 -17.60 10.47 -15.56
CA LYS A 137 -17.38 9.20 -16.26
C LYS A 137 -16.20 8.41 -15.70
N GLU A 138 -15.06 9.07 -15.46
CA GLU A 138 -13.88 8.45 -14.87
C GLU A 138 -14.14 8.05 -13.42
N PHE A 139 -14.84 8.90 -12.66
CA PHE A 139 -15.23 8.57 -11.28
C PHE A 139 -16.13 7.34 -11.21
N ALA A 140 -17.07 7.19 -12.15
CA ALA A 140 -17.91 5.99 -12.24
C ALA A 140 -17.10 4.71 -12.55
N VAL A 141 -15.97 4.81 -13.27
CA VAL A 141 -15.06 3.66 -13.45
C VAL A 141 -14.34 3.36 -12.14
N ILE A 142 -13.80 4.38 -11.47
CA ILE A 142 -13.09 4.21 -10.17
C ILE A 142 -13.97 3.49 -9.15
N GLU A 143 -15.21 3.95 -8.96
CA GLU A 143 -16.13 3.32 -8.00
C GLU A 143 -16.42 1.86 -8.34
N ARG A 144 -16.58 1.55 -9.64
CA ARG A 144 -16.75 0.17 -10.08
C ARG A 144 -15.50 -0.69 -9.83
N LEU A 145 -14.30 -0.16 -10.06
CA LEU A 145 -13.05 -0.86 -9.77
C LEU A 145 -12.91 -1.15 -8.28
N ARG A 146 -13.29 -0.22 -7.41
CA ARG A 146 -13.31 -0.40 -5.95
C ARG A 146 -14.26 -1.48 -5.50
N ASP A 147 -15.46 -1.53 -6.08
CA ASP A 147 -16.43 -2.58 -5.76
C ASP A 147 -15.96 -3.96 -6.24
N GLU A 148 -15.32 -4.02 -7.41
CA GLU A 148 -14.76 -5.26 -7.94
C GLU A 148 -13.52 -5.73 -7.17
N SER A 149 -12.65 -4.81 -6.72
CA SER A 149 -11.44 -5.16 -5.96
C SER A 149 -11.73 -5.87 -4.64
N ARG A 150 -12.92 -5.65 -4.06
CA ARG A 150 -13.40 -6.37 -2.87
C ARG A 150 -13.73 -7.84 -3.16
N LYS A 151 -14.17 -8.15 -4.37
CA LYS A 151 -14.64 -9.50 -4.76
C LYS A 151 -13.56 -10.30 -5.46
N ASN A 152 -12.79 -9.63 -6.31
CA ASN A 152 -11.84 -10.25 -7.20
C ASN A 152 -10.56 -9.40 -7.25
N PRO A 153 -9.39 -9.97 -6.90
CA PRO A 153 -8.17 -9.19 -6.85
C PRO A 153 -7.66 -8.76 -8.23
N PHE A 154 -8.23 -9.28 -9.32
CA PHE A 154 -7.80 -8.94 -10.68
C PHE A 154 -8.96 -8.61 -11.60
N LEU A 155 -8.68 -7.74 -12.57
CA LEU A 155 -9.61 -7.36 -13.64
C LEU A 155 -8.98 -7.63 -15.00
N GLY A 156 -9.70 -8.30 -15.90
CA GLY A 156 -9.24 -8.50 -17.27
C GLY A 156 -9.04 -7.16 -18.00
N LYS A 157 -7.96 -7.06 -18.79
CA LYS A 157 -7.68 -5.87 -19.62
C LYS A 157 -8.84 -5.53 -20.55
N ALA A 158 -9.37 -6.55 -21.24
CA ALA A 158 -10.53 -6.38 -22.12
C ALA A 158 -11.75 -5.84 -21.36
N THR A 159 -11.99 -6.36 -20.15
CA THR A 159 -13.07 -5.83 -19.29
C THR A 159 -12.83 -4.36 -18.93
N PHE A 160 -11.60 -3.99 -18.54
CA PHE A 160 -11.26 -2.60 -18.29
C PHE A 160 -11.44 -1.71 -19.55
N ASP A 161 -11.05 -2.22 -20.71
CA ASP A 161 -11.19 -1.53 -22.00
C ASP A 161 -12.66 -1.29 -22.35
N ASP A 162 -13.50 -2.32 -22.20
CA ASP A 162 -14.94 -2.22 -22.43
C ASP A 162 -15.60 -1.23 -21.46
N GLU A 163 -15.20 -1.21 -20.19
CA GLU A 163 -15.70 -0.25 -19.20
C GLU A 163 -15.34 1.20 -19.55
N CYS A 164 -14.13 1.42 -20.04
CA CYS A 164 -13.65 2.74 -20.46
C CYS A 164 -14.34 3.17 -21.77
N ALA A 165 -14.37 2.30 -22.77
CA ALA A 165 -15.00 2.55 -24.06
C ALA A 165 -16.51 2.83 -23.94
N GLY A 166 -17.22 2.06 -23.10
CA GLY A 166 -18.64 2.30 -22.80
C GLY A 166 -18.95 3.66 -22.18
N ARG A 167 -17.92 4.38 -21.71
CA ARG A 167 -18.02 5.74 -21.17
C ARG A 167 -17.38 6.80 -22.06
N GLY A 168 -16.78 6.42 -23.19
CA GLY A 168 -16.04 7.31 -24.07
C GLY A 168 -14.70 7.75 -23.50
N ILE A 169 -14.02 6.83 -22.80
CA ILE A 169 -12.63 6.97 -22.34
C ILE A 169 -11.81 6.02 -23.21
N ASP A 170 -11.22 6.52 -24.29
CA ASP A 170 -10.53 5.72 -25.32
C ASP A 170 -9.17 6.33 -25.72
N GLY A 171 -8.39 5.58 -26.50
CA GLY A 171 -7.10 6.01 -27.03
C GLY A 171 -6.13 6.55 -25.97
N GLU A 172 -5.52 7.71 -26.22
CA GLU A 172 -4.60 8.37 -25.29
C GLU A 172 -5.24 8.72 -23.95
N ARG A 173 -6.55 9.05 -23.94
CA ARG A 173 -7.26 9.37 -22.70
C ARG A 173 -7.32 8.17 -21.77
N ARG A 174 -7.54 6.97 -22.32
CA ARG A 174 -7.53 5.71 -21.57
C ARG A 174 -6.15 5.40 -21.00
N GLU A 175 -5.08 5.62 -21.75
CA GLU A 175 -3.70 5.43 -21.25
C GLU A 175 -3.33 6.43 -20.14
N GLY A 176 -3.71 7.70 -20.32
CA GLY A 176 -3.55 8.72 -19.28
C GLY A 176 -4.35 8.37 -18.02
N PHE A 177 -5.59 7.91 -18.18
CA PHE A 177 -6.43 7.49 -17.07
C PHE A 177 -5.89 6.27 -16.34
N LEU A 178 -5.41 5.24 -17.05
CA LEU A 178 -4.75 4.07 -16.45
C LEU A 178 -3.53 4.48 -15.63
N THR A 179 -2.75 5.43 -16.11
CA THR A 179 -1.60 5.99 -15.37
C THR A 179 -2.06 6.66 -14.07
N LEU A 180 -3.17 7.40 -14.09
CA LEU A 180 -3.74 8.00 -12.89
C LEU A 180 -4.26 6.94 -11.90
N LEU A 181 -4.93 5.90 -12.39
CA LEU A 181 -5.40 4.79 -11.56
C LEU A 181 -4.26 4.06 -10.85
N ASP A 182 -3.11 3.88 -11.52
CA ASP A 182 -1.93 3.32 -10.88
C ASP A 182 -1.31 4.25 -9.85
N GLN A 183 -1.26 5.56 -10.12
CA GLN A 183 -0.81 6.54 -9.13
C GLN A 183 -1.72 6.61 -7.90
N LEU A 184 -3.02 6.36 -8.05
CA LEU A 184 -3.99 6.29 -6.96
C LEU A 184 -3.98 4.94 -6.22
N GLY A 185 -3.36 3.90 -6.81
CA GLY A 185 -3.39 2.54 -6.27
C GLY A 185 -4.70 1.80 -6.49
N GLU A 186 -5.58 2.29 -7.36
CA GLU A 186 -6.83 1.61 -7.76
C GLU A 186 -6.55 0.43 -8.70
N VAL A 187 -5.47 0.54 -9.49
CA VAL A 187 -4.99 -0.49 -10.40
C VAL A 187 -3.48 -0.57 -10.28
N ILE A 188 -2.91 -1.72 -9.91
CA ILE A 188 -1.47 -1.91 -10.01
C ILE A 188 -1.10 -2.40 -11.41
N HIS A 189 -0.42 -1.54 -12.15
CA HIS A 189 0.02 -1.81 -13.51
C HIS A 189 1.55 -1.73 -13.64
N PHE A 190 2.17 -2.77 -14.22
CA PHE A 190 3.61 -2.80 -14.48
C PHE A 190 3.86 -2.84 -16.00
N PRO A 191 3.96 -1.69 -16.70
CA PRO A 191 3.85 -1.60 -18.16
C PRO A 191 4.88 -2.41 -18.93
N GLU A 192 6.15 -2.36 -18.50
CA GLU A 192 7.25 -3.08 -19.17
C GLU A 192 7.06 -4.60 -19.08
N ILE A 193 6.42 -5.05 -18.02
CA ILE A 193 6.42 -6.47 -17.66
C ILE A 193 5.14 -7.16 -18.11
N TYR A 194 4.02 -6.44 -18.09
CA TYR A 194 2.79 -6.88 -18.73
C TYR A 194 3.00 -7.13 -20.23
N ARG A 195 3.90 -6.36 -20.87
CA ARG A 195 4.35 -6.60 -22.25
C ARG A 195 5.20 -7.87 -22.37
N ALA A 196 6.21 -8.05 -21.50
CA ALA A 196 7.13 -9.19 -21.59
C ALA A 196 6.50 -10.56 -21.26
N ARG A 197 5.55 -10.60 -20.32
CA ARG A 197 4.94 -11.85 -19.81
C ARG A 197 3.53 -12.12 -20.37
N GLY A 198 2.96 -11.19 -21.12
CA GLY A 198 1.62 -11.34 -21.71
C GLY A 198 0.49 -11.36 -20.68
N PHE A 199 0.66 -10.75 -19.50
CA PHE A 199 -0.42 -10.67 -18.51
C PHE A 199 -1.63 -9.92 -19.07
N ARG A 200 -2.79 -10.56 -18.98
CA ARG A 200 -4.07 -10.07 -19.51
C ARG A 200 -5.01 -9.53 -18.42
N GLU A 201 -4.56 -9.49 -17.18
CA GLU A 201 -5.33 -8.97 -16.05
C GLU A 201 -4.52 -7.92 -15.31
N TYR A 202 -5.18 -6.85 -14.88
CA TYR A 202 -4.70 -5.85 -13.92
C TYR A 202 -4.91 -6.34 -12.49
N LEU A 203 -3.99 -6.03 -11.59
CA LEU A 203 -4.16 -6.28 -10.16
C LEU A 203 -4.93 -5.11 -9.54
N LEU A 204 -6.14 -5.34 -9.04
CA LEU A 204 -6.98 -4.35 -8.37
C LEU A 204 -6.80 -4.33 -6.86
N ASN A 205 -6.64 -5.51 -6.25
CA ASN A 205 -6.51 -5.62 -4.80
C ASN A 205 -5.10 -6.04 -4.41
N PRO A 206 -4.28 -5.08 -3.98
CA PRO A 206 -2.87 -5.36 -3.80
C PRO A 206 -2.59 -6.11 -2.49
N ARG A 207 -3.57 -6.20 -1.57
CA ARG A 207 -3.48 -7.10 -0.40
C ARG A 207 -3.33 -8.56 -0.83
N TRP A 208 -3.94 -8.95 -1.95
CA TRP A 208 -3.76 -10.30 -2.48
C TRP A 208 -2.29 -10.63 -2.74
N LEU A 209 -1.56 -9.67 -3.31
CA LEU A 209 -0.15 -9.83 -3.61
C LEU A 209 0.71 -9.91 -2.36
N THR A 210 0.52 -8.99 -1.41
CA THR A 210 1.33 -8.96 -0.19
C THR A 210 1.12 -10.18 0.68
N HIS A 211 -0.13 -10.52 0.97
CA HIS A 211 -0.43 -11.67 1.81
C HIS A 211 0.04 -12.95 1.13
N GLY A 212 -0.08 -13.06 -0.20
CA GLY A 212 0.40 -14.22 -0.95
C GLY A 212 1.92 -14.39 -0.81
N VAL A 213 2.67 -13.34 -1.16
CA VAL A 213 4.14 -13.33 -1.06
C VAL A 213 4.61 -13.58 0.37
N TYR A 214 3.98 -12.95 1.36
CA TYR A 214 4.33 -13.16 2.77
C TYR A 214 4.10 -14.61 3.20
N THR A 215 2.94 -15.17 2.86
CA THR A 215 2.60 -16.56 3.21
C THR A 215 3.62 -17.54 2.62
N LEU A 216 4.14 -17.27 1.42
CA LEU A 216 5.21 -18.06 0.80
C LEU A 216 6.54 -17.92 1.56
N LEU A 217 7.01 -16.69 1.75
CA LEU A 217 8.31 -16.38 2.37
C LEU A 217 8.45 -16.95 3.79
N TYR A 218 7.36 -16.96 4.55
CA TYR A 218 7.38 -17.42 5.94
C TYR A 218 6.77 -18.82 6.14
N SER A 219 6.49 -19.54 5.05
CA SER A 219 5.98 -20.91 5.13
C SER A 219 7.00 -21.86 5.75
N GLU A 220 6.52 -22.81 6.55
CA GLU A 220 7.38 -23.87 7.10
C GLU A 220 7.97 -24.77 6.02
N LEU A 221 7.26 -24.95 4.91
CA LEU A 221 7.73 -25.71 3.75
C LEU A 221 9.01 -25.08 3.17
N LEU A 222 8.98 -23.77 2.91
CA LEU A 222 10.12 -23.06 2.33
C LEU A 222 11.32 -23.01 3.29
N LYS A 223 11.06 -22.89 4.61
CA LYS A 223 12.13 -22.99 5.63
C LYS A 223 12.82 -24.36 5.60
N ARG A 224 12.07 -25.45 5.46
CA ARG A 224 12.61 -26.81 5.37
C ARG A 224 13.37 -27.06 4.07
N GLN A 225 12.95 -26.41 2.99
CA GLN A 225 13.60 -26.46 1.68
C GLN A 225 14.78 -25.47 1.53
N CYS A 226 15.26 -24.89 2.63
CA CYS A 226 16.36 -23.92 2.63
C CYS A 226 16.16 -22.74 1.65
N GLY A 227 14.90 -22.32 1.43
CA GLY A 227 14.58 -21.20 0.53
C GLY A 227 14.39 -21.58 -0.94
N GLU A 228 14.50 -22.85 -1.33
CA GLU A 228 14.15 -23.30 -2.69
C GLU A 228 12.64 -23.39 -2.86
N LEU A 229 12.07 -22.53 -3.72
CA LEU A 229 10.63 -22.50 -4.01
C LEU A 229 10.33 -23.07 -5.41
N ARG A 230 9.56 -24.15 -5.48
CA ARG A 230 9.02 -24.70 -6.74
C ARG A 230 7.59 -24.25 -6.96
N ARG A 231 7.12 -24.32 -8.20
CA ARG A 231 5.75 -23.91 -8.54
C ARG A 231 4.68 -24.72 -7.79
N GLY A 232 4.92 -26.01 -7.58
CA GLY A 232 4.02 -26.88 -6.81
C GLY A 232 3.91 -26.48 -5.34
N ASP A 233 4.99 -26.00 -4.73
CA ASP A 233 5.01 -25.53 -3.33
C ASP A 233 4.09 -24.30 -3.17
N VAL A 234 4.05 -23.41 -4.17
CA VAL A 234 3.15 -22.25 -4.17
C VAL A 234 1.69 -22.68 -4.12
N SER A 235 1.32 -23.69 -4.91
CA SER A 235 -0.04 -24.26 -4.86
C SER A 235 -0.34 -24.91 -3.53
N GLU A 236 0.59 -25.66 -2.97
CA GLU A 236 0.43 -26.33 -1.67
C GLU A 236 0.23 -25.33 -0.54
N ILE A 237 1.10 -24.31 -0.46
CA ILE A 237 1.08 -23.31 0.61
C ILE A 237 -0.22 -22.48 0.59
N LEU A 238 -0.77 -22.21 -0.60
CA LEU A 238 -1.88 -21.27 -0.79
C LEU A 238 -3.26 -21.91 -1.06
N ARG A 239 -3.33 -23.23 -1.28
CA ARG A 239 -4.57 -23.95 -1.68
C ARG A 239 -5.80 -23.58 -0.86
N ASP A 240 -5.66 -23.55 0.46
CA ASP A 240 -6.75 -23.30 1.42
C ASP A 240 -6.63 -21.95 2.12
N ARG A 241 -5.77 -21.07 1.60
CA ARG A 241 -5.57 -19.73 2.18
C ARG A 241 -6.58 -18.75 1.60
N THR A 242 -7.02 -17.86 2.49
CA THR A 242 -7.89 -16.74 2.15
C THR A 242 -7.41 -15.48 2.86
N ILE A 243 -7.79 -14.33 2.32
CA ILE A 243 -7.66 -13.04 2.98
C ILE A 243 -9.07 -12.56 3.25
N GLU A 244 -9.36 -12.24 4.51
CA GLU A 244 -10.60 -11.57 4.91
C GLU A 244 -10.28 -10.11 5.26
N ASP A 245 -11.09 -9.17 4.78
CA ASP A 245 -11.00 -7.78 5.19
C ASP A 245 -11.95 -7.44 6.35
N GLY A 246 -11.83 -6.24 6.92
CA GLY A 246 -12.68 -5.79 8.03
C GLY A 246 -14.17 -5.64 7.67
N GLN A 247 -14.54 -5.86 6.41
CA GLN A 247 -15.91 -5.83 5.91
C GLN A 247 -16.44 -7.24 5.58
N GLY A 248 -15.64 -8.29 5.84
CA GLY A 248 -15.99 -9.68 5.57
C GLY A 248 -15.82 -10.11 4.10
N ASN A 249 -15.16 -9.30 3.26
CA ASN A 249 -14.87 -9.70 1.90
C ASN A 249 -13.72 -10.73 1.90
N VAL A 250 -13.87 -11.79 1.11
CA VAL A 250 -12.91 -12.91 1.07
C VAL A 250 -12.23 -12.99 -0.28
N LEU A 251 -10.89 -12.91 -0.29
CA LEU A 251 -10.04 -13.13 -1.46
C LEU A 251 -9.39 -14.51 -1.38
N ARG A 252 -9.40 -15.24 -2.50
CA ARG A 252 -8.80 -16.58 -2.65
C ARG A 252 -7.55 -16.53 -3.54
N TYR A 253 -6.76 -17.59 -3.52
CA TYR A 253 -5.59 -17.78 -4.39
C TYR A 253 -5.87 -18.81 -5.49
N PRO A 254 -6.51 -18.43 -6.62
CA PRO A 254 -6.81 -19.37 -7.69
C PRO A 254 -5.53 -19.81 -8.41
N GLU A 255 -5.47 -21.10 -8.75
CA GLU A 255 -4.31 -21.75 -9.38
C GLU A 255 -3.76 -20.99 -10.59
N LYS A 256 -4.66 -20.51 -11.46
CA LYS A 256 -4.33 -19.75 -12.68
C LYS A 256 -3.60 -18.43 -12.43
N ARG A 257 -3.58 -17.91 -11.19
CA ARG A 257 -2.97 -16.62 -10.84
C ARG A 257 -1.73 -16.75 -9.96
N LEU A 258 -1.40 -17.95 -9.48
CA LEU A 258 -0.26 -18.15 -8.60
C LEU A 258 1.08 -17.83 -9.27
N ASP A 259 1.19 -17.99 -10.59
CA ASP A 259 2.37 -17.57 -11.36
C ASP A 259 2.67 -16.08 -11.23
N PHE A 260 1.64 -15.26 -11.00
CA PHE A 260 1.80 -13.84 -10.73
C PHE A 260 2.58 -13.60 -9.43
N LEU A 261 2.42 -14.44 -8.40
CA LEU A 261 3.16 -14.29 -7.14
C LEU A 261 4.65 -14.56 -7.32
N ILE A 262 5.01 -15.67 -7.98
CA ILE A 262 6.42 -16.00 -8.28
C ILE A 262 7.05 -14.90 -9.11
N TRP A 263 6.32 -14.46 -10.13
CA TRP A 263 6.74 -13.35 -10.98
C TRP A 263 7.01 -12.09 -10.15
N ALA A 264 6.07 -11.69 -9.30
CA ALA A 264 6.22 -10.52 -8.47
C ALA A 264 7.39 -10.68 -7.49
N MET A 265 7.58 -11.85 -6.90
CA MET A 265 8.75 -12.11 -6.06
C MET A 265 10.06 -11.91 -6.82
N ALA A 266 10.17 -12.38 -8.07
CA ALA A 266 11.36 -12.19 -8.88
C ALA A 266 11.61 -10.72 -9.25
N GLN A 267 10.56 -9.98 -9.63
CA GLN A 267 10.68 -8.56 -9.99
C GLN A 267 11.13 -7.69 -8.82
N PHE A 268 10.63 -8.03 -7.63
CA PHE A 268 10.93 -7.30 -6.41
C PHE A 268 12.15 -7.87 -5.67
N LYS A 269 12.96 -8.68 -6.39
CA LYS A 269 14.23 -9.24 -5.92
C LYS A 269 14.12 -10.05 -4.63
N LEU A 270 12.94 -10.66 -4.42
CA LEU A 270 12.65 -11.57 -3.30
C LEU A 270 13.02 -13.02 -3.61
N CYS A 271 13.09 -13.40 -4.89
CA CYS A 271 13.61 -14.67 -5.34
C CYS A 271 14.35 -14.52 -6.66
N TYR A 272 15.15 -15.52 -7.01
CA TYR A 272 15.86 -15.60 -8.28
C TYR A 272 15.65 -16.99 -8.89
N PRO A 273 15.60 -17.11 -10.23
CA PRO A 273 15.62 -18.41 -10.87
C PRO A 273 16.86 -19.18 -10.42
N SER A 274 16.69 -20.44 -10.02
CA SER A 274 17.81 -21.36 -9.86
C SER A 274 18.36 -21.66 -11.26
N GLY A 275 19.68 -21.59 -11.41
CA GLY A 275 20.38 -21.80 -12.68
C GLY A 275 20.31 -23.24 -13.19
#